data_AF-A0A442BG86-F1
#
_entry.id   AF-A0A442BG86-F1
#
_cell.length_a   1.000
_cell.length_b   1.000
_cell.length_c   1.000
_cell.angle_alpha   90.00
_cell.angle_beta   90.00
_cell.angle_gamma   90.00
#
_symmetry.space_group_name_H-M   'P 1'
#
loop_
_entity.id
_entity.type
_entity.pdbx_description
1 polymer ?
#
loop_
_entity_poly.entity_id
_entity_poly.type
_entity_poly.pdbx_seq_one_letter_code
_entity_poly.pdbx_strand_id
1 'polypeptide(L)'
;MSTRGANFLERWMAEHLPKAGTGDPAAISDLADKAMEAAHLEGIEAAEIYKEVGSVFEVLAEAMQRRGGSPADKMVLDLLSARLAREGSITEKQAGELIERVGTDWDSLLNEAHFLKQPEGRLGQE
;
A
#
# COMPACT_ATOMS: atom_id res chain seq x y z
N MET A 1 4.03 -33.61 6.22
CA MET A 1 3.39 -32.63 7.12
C MET A 1 2.03 -32.30 6.53
N SER A 2 1.05 -31.90 7.35
CA SER A 2 -0.21 -31.34 6.85
C SER A 2 0.07 -30.00 6.15
N THR A 3 -0.78 -29.61 5.21
CA THR A 3 -0.77 -28.29 4.54
C THR A 3 -2.16 -27.66 4.56
N ARG A 4 -3.03 -28.14 5.46
CA ARG A 4 -4.44 -27.78 5.48
C ARG A 4 -4.64 -26.35 5.96
N GLY A 5 -3.87 -25.91 6.96
CA GLY A 5 -3.88 -24.55 7.48
C GLY A 5 -3.37 -23.53 6.47
N ALA A 6 -2.26 -23.84 5.78
CA ALA A 6 -1.71 -23.00 4.72
C ALA A 6 -2.68 -22.85 3.54
N ASN A 7 -3.28 -23.96 3.08
CA ASN A 7 -4.26 -23.94 1.98
C ASN A 7 -5.54 -23.18 2.35
N PHE A 8 -5.99 -23.30 3.61
CA PHE A 8 -7.11 -22.50 4.12
C PHE A 8 -6.77 -21.01 4.07
N LEU A 9 -5.61 -20.60 4.60
CA LEU A 9 -5.21 -19.19 4.63
C LEU A 9 -5.10 -18.60 3.21
N GLU A 10 -4.53 -19.33 2.26
CA GLU A 10 -4.45 -18.89 0.87
C GLU A 10 -5.83 -18.60 0.27
N ARG A 11 -6.79 -19.52 0.47
CA ARG A 11 -8.17 -19.37 -0.01
C ARG A 11 -8.89 -18.23 0.69
N TRP A 12 -8.82 -18.19 2.02
CA TRP A 12 -9.45 -17.14 2.82
C TRP A 12 -8.93 -15.76 2.41
N MET A 13 -7.62 -15.61 2.21
CA MET A 13 -7.03 -14.35 1.76
C MET A 13 -7.49 -13.93 0.35
N ALA A 14 -7.67 -14.88 -0.56
CA ALA A 14 -8.17 -14.59 -1.91
C ALA A 14 -9.57 -13.97 -1.87
N GLU A 15 -10.42 -14.42 -0.93
CA GLU A 15 -11.82 -14.01 -0.81
C GLU A 15 -12.02 -12.77 0.09
N HIS A 16 -11.22 -12.64 1.15
CA HIS A 16 -11.47 -11.66 2.22
C HIS A 16 -10.52 -10.47 2.24
N LEU A 17 -9.33 -10.55 1.62
CA LEU A 17 -8.42 -9.39 1.61
C LEU A 17 -8.98 -8.28 0.71
N PRO A 18 -8.96 -7.02 1.18
CA PRO A 18 -9.36 -5.88 0.38
C PRO A 18 -8.50 -5.74 -0.89
N LYS A 19 -9.05 -5.08 -1.91
CA LYS A 19 -8.33 -4.81 -3.16
C LYS A 19 -7.21 -3.78 -2.98
N ALA A 20 -7.46 -2.76 -2.17
CA ALA A 20 -6.45 -1.81 -1.77
C ALA A 20 -5.65 -2.40 -0.61
N GLY A 21 -4.33 -2.47 -0.77
CA GLY A 21 -3.45 -2.79 0.36
C GLY A 21 -3.45 -1.67 1.40
N THR A 22 -3.29 -2.06 2.66
CA THR A 22 -2.98 -1.13 3.76
C THR A 22 -1.79 -1.66 4.54
N GLY A 23 -0.98 -0.75 5.07
CA GLY A 23 0.11 -1.06 6.00
C GLY A 23 -0.29 -0.89 7.47
N ASP A 24 -1.56 -0.62 7.76
CA ASP A 24 -2.06 -0.43 9.13
C ASP A 24 -2.00 -1.73 9.94
N PRO A 25 -1.15 -1.82 10.98
CA PRO A 25 -1.02 -3.03 11.79
C PRO A 25 -2.32 -3.43 12.51
N ALA A 26 -3.17 -2.47 12.87
CA ALA A 26 -4.44 -2.77 13.54
C ALA A 26 -5.39 -3.50 12.58
N ALA A 27 -5.53 -3.00 11.35
CA ALA A 27 -6.32 -3.66 10.31
C ALA A 27 -5.79 -5.07 9.97
N ILE A 28 -4.46 -5.25 9.96
CA ILE A 28 -3.85 -6.56 9.73
C ILE A 28 -4.13 -7.52 10.90
N SER A 29 -4.08 -7.03 12.14
CA SER A 29 -4.45 -7.83 13.33
C SER A 29 -5.91 -8.27 13.29
N ASP A 30 -6.83 -7.36 12.95
CA ASP A 30 -8.26 -7.68 12.82
C ASP A 30 -8.51 -8.76 11.76
N LEU A 31 -7.76 -8.75 10.66
CA LEU A 31 -7.83 -9.79 9.63
C LEU A 31 -7.27 -11.12 10.13
N ALA A 32 -6.20 -11.09 10.92
CA ALA A 32 -5.63 -12.30 11.53
C ALA A 32 -6.64 -12.96 12.47
N ASP A 33 -7.31 -12.19 13.33
CA ASP A 33 -8.33 -12.72 14.24
C ASP A 33 -9.50 -13.35 13.46
N LYS A 34 -10.00 -12.68 12.41
CA LYS A 34 -11.06 -13.21 11.55
C LYS A 34 -10.66 -14.49 10.82
N ALA A 35 -9.43 -14.57 10.32
CA ALA A 35 -8.91 -15.76 9.66
C ALA A 35 -8.82 -16.94 10.64
N MET A 36 -8.38 -16.69 11.87
CA MET A 36 -8.27 -17.72 12.90
C MET A 36 -9.64 -18.19 13.40
N GLU A 37 -10.62 -17.29 13.51
CA GLU A 37 -12.00 -17.64 13.82
C GLU A 37 -12.62 -18.51 12.73
N ALA A 38 -12.45 -18.13 11.45
CA ALA A 38 -12.94 -18.92 10.32
C ALA A 38 -12.26 -20.30 10.22
N ALA A 39 -10.95 -20.38 10.47
CA ALA A 39 -10.23 -21.65 10.54
C ALA A 39 -10.81 -22.58 11.62
N HIS A 40 -11.10 -22.04 12.81
CA HIS A 40 -11.69 -22.81 13.90
C HIS A 40 -13.07 -23.36 13.52
N LEU A 41 -13.89 -22.57 12.83
CA LEU A 41 -15.20 -23.01 12.31
C LEU A 41 -15.08 -24.12 11.25
N GLU A 42 -13.97 -24.20 10.52
CA GLU A 42 -13.65 -25.29 9.59
C GLU A 42 -12.96 -26.50 10.27
N GLY A 43 -12.79 -26.47 11.59
CA GLY A 43 -12.13 -27.54 12.34
C GLY A 43 -10.62 -27.60 12.09
N ILE A 44 -10.00 -26.46 11.80
CA ILE A 44 -8.55 -26.29 11.69
C ILE A 44 -8.03 -25.66 12.97
N GLU A 45 -7.16 -26.37 13.66
CA GLU A 45 -6.60 -25.91 14.94
C GLU A 45 -5.54 -24.82 14.71
N ALA A 46 -5.51 -23.82 15.59
CA ALA A 46 -4.54 -22.73 15.52
C ALA A 46 -3.08 -23.23 15.51
N ALA A 47 -2.79 -24.28 16.29
CA ALA A 47 -1.47 -24.89 16.34
C ALA A 47 -1.06 -25.57 15.01
N GLU A 48 -2.02 -26.09 14.24
CA GLU A 48 -1.77 -26.63 12.89
C GLU A 48 -1.31 -25.49 11.98
N ILE A 49 -2.01 -24.36 12.01
CA ILE A 49 -1.69 -23.18 11.20
C ILE A 49 -0.32 -22.63 11.56
N TYR A 50 -0.04 -22.33 12.83
CA TYR A 50 1.25 -21.77 13.24
C TYR A 50 2.44 -22.68 12.88
N LYS A 51 2.25 -24.00 12.93
CA LYS A 51 3.29 -24.96 12.53
C LYS A 51 3.58 -24.91 11.03
N GLU A 52 2.58 -24.60 10.22
CA GLU A 52 2.68 -24.58 8.75
C GLU A 52 3.17 -23.22 8.22
N VAL A 53 2.69 -22.11 8.79
CA VAL A 53 2.94 -20.76 8.27
C VAL A 53 3.82 -19.88 9.17
N GLY A 54 4.09 -20.31 10.41
CA GLY A 54 4.82 -19.52 11.39
C GLY A 54 3.97 -18.39 11.99
N SER A 55 3.74 -17.33 11.23
CA SER A 55 3.01 -16.13 11.66
C SER A 55 1.93 -15.72 10.67
N VAL A 56 0.67 -15.86 11.07
CA VAL A 56 -0.49 -15.43 10.27
C VAL A 56 -0.46 -13.92 10.01
N PHE A 57 -0.01 -13.14 11.00
CA PHE A 57 0.14 -11.68 10.86
C PHE A 57 1.13 -11.32 9.73
N GLU A 58 2.30 -11.97 9.69
CA GLU A 58 3.31 -11.68 8.66
C GLU A 58 2.82 -12.05 7.26
N VAL A 59 2.16 -13.20 7.12
CA VAL A 59 1.57 -13.65 5.86
C VAL A 59 0.53 -12.63 5.36
N LEU A 60 -0.34 -12.15 6.25
CA LEU A 60 -1.35 -11.14 5.91
C LEU A 60 -0.72 -9.78 5.59
N ALA A 61 0.28 -9.35 6.35
CA ALA A 61 1.00 -8.11 6.12
C ALA A 61 1.67 -8.10 4.73
N GLU A 62 2.35 -9.19 4.36
CA GLU A 62 2.97 -9.32 3.05
C GLU A 62 1.93 -9.31 1.93
N ALA A 63 0.84 -10.08 2.09
CA ALA A 63 -0.23 -10.13 1.11
C ALA A 63 -0.90 -8.77 0.91
N MET A 64 -1.11 -8.02 1.99
CA MET A 64 -1.67 -6.67 1.96
C MET A 64 -0.70 -5.67 1.33
N GLN A 65 0.58 -5.75 1.64
CA GLN A 65 1.59 -4.86 1.06
C GLN A 65 1.75 -5.07 -0.45
N ARG A 66 1.69 -6.33 -0.91
CA ARG A 66 1.66 -6.66 -2.36
C ARG A 66 0.44 -6.08 -3.08
N ARG A 67 -0.71 -5.92 -2.41
CA ARG A 67 -1.91 -5.27 -2.97
C ARG A 67 -1.87 -3.75 -2.90
N GLY A 68 -1.05 -3.17 -2.03
CA GLY A 68 -0.91 -1.71 -1.85
C GLY A 68 -0.03 -1.03 -2.90
N GLY A 69 0.64 -1.83 -3.73
CA GLY A 69 1.45 -1.37 -4.85
C GLY A 69 2.40 -2.48 -5.24
N SER A 70 2.31 -2.93 -6.49
CA SER A 70 3.33 -3.82 -7.02
C SER A 70 4.68 -3.08 -6.99
N PRO A 71 5.82 -3.78 -6.86
CA PRO A 71 7.14 -3.17 -7.08
C PRO A 71 7.21 -2.40 -8.41
N ALA A 72 6.44 -2.85 -9.42
CA ALA A 72 6.28 -2.15 -10.69
C ALA A 72 5.55 -0.80 -10.53
N ASP A 73 4.47 -0.73 -9.74
CA ASP A 73 3.72 0.50 -9.50
C ASP A 73 4.58 1.51 -8.74
N LYS A 74 5.33 1.03 -7.74
CA LYS A 74 6.31 1.87 -7.04
C LYS A 74 7.37 2.43 -7.98
N MET A 75 7.94 1.59 -8.85
CA MET A 75 8.92 2.04 -9.84
C MET A 75 8.33 3.07 -10.81
N VAL A 76 7.07 2.91 -11.22
CA VAL A 76 6.36 3.89 -12.07
C VAL A 76 6.17 5.22 -11.33
N LEU A 77 5.80 5.20 -10.04
CA LEU A 77 5.65 6.40 -9.22
C LEU A 77 7.00 7.11 -8.98
N ASP A 78 8.07 6.35 -8.77
CA ASP A 78 9.43 6.90 -8.61
C ASP A 78 9.89 7.57 -9.91
N LEU A 79 9.67 6.93 -11.07
CA LEU A 79 9.96 7.50 -12.38
C LEU A 79 9.13 8.76 -12.66
N LEU A 80 7.86 8.76 -12.28
CA LEU A 80 6.98 9.92 -12.42
C LEU A 80 7.45 11.09 -11.55
N SER A 81 7.82 10.81 -10.29
CA SER A 81 8.35 11.81 -9.35
C SER A 81 9.64 12.44 -9.86
N ALA A 82 10.60 11.62 -10.33
CA ALA A 82 11.86 12.10 -10.89
C ALA A 82 11.64 12.97 -12.14
N ARG A 83 10.70 12.58 -13.00
CA ARG A 83 10.34 13.36 -14.19
C ARG A 83 9.69 14.69 -13.82
N LEU A 84 8.72 14.68 -12.90
CA LEU A 84 8.03 15.88 -12.44
C LEU A 84 8.97 16.85 -11.74
N ALA A 85 9.91 16.36 -10.93
CA ALA A 85 10.96 17.18 -10.31
C ALA A 85 11.80 17.91 -11.37
N ARG A 86 12.22 17.19 -12.42
CA ARG A 86 13.02 17.75 -13.50
C ARG A 86 12.25 18.77 -14.35
N GLU A 87 11.03 18.45 -14.76
CA GLU A 87 10.22 19.33 -15.63
C GLU A 87 9.61 20.51 -14.86
N GLY A 88 9.13 20.27 -13.63
CA GLY A 88 8.55 21.29 -12.75
C GLY A 88 9.59 22.17 -12.04
N SER A 89 10.89 21.80 -12.08
CA SER A 89 11.96 22.44 -11.30
C SER A 89 11.67 22.45 -9.79
N ILE A 90 11.10 21.37 -9.26
CA ILE A 90 10.82 21.15 -7.83
C ILE A 90 11.66 19.97 -7.32
N THR A 91 11.71 19.76 -6.01
CA THR A 91 12.40 18.59 -5.45
C THR A 91 11.61 17.30 -5.68
N GLU A 92 12.29 16.15 -5.75
CA GLU A 92 11.62 14.83 -5.84
C GLU A 92 10.66 14.58 -4.68
N LYS A 93 10.98 15.08 -3.47
CA LYS A 93 10.08 15.01 -2.32
C LYS A 93 8.77 15.77 -2.58
N GLN A 94 8.85 17.00 -3.09
CA GLN A 94 7.67 17.79 -3.45
C GLN A 94 6.88 17.14 -4.59
N ALA A 95 7.58 16.54 -5.56
CA ALA A 95 6.93 15.79 -6.63
C ALA A 95 6.16 14.57 -6.11
N GLY A 96 6.74 13.83 -5.16
CA GLY A 96 6.06 12.70 -4.50
C GLY A 96 4.81 13.14 -3.73
N GLU A 97 4.91 14.19 -2.92
CA GLU A 97 3.77 14.76 -2.19
C GLU A 97 2.66 15.25 -3.12
N LEU A 98 3.01 15.82 -4.28
CA LEU A 98 2.05 16.20 -5.32
C LEU A 98 1.34 15.00 -5.94
N ILE A 99 2.08 13.94 -6.26
CA ILE A 99 1.51 12.72 -6.86
C ILE A 99 0.54 12.03 -5.90
N GLU A 100 0.87 11.99 -4.60
CA GLU A 100 -0.03 11.45 -3.57
C GLU A 100 -1.32 12.28 -3.44
N ARG A 101 -1.22 13.62 -3.56
CA ARG A 101 -2.36 14.53 -3.36
C ARG A 101 -3.24 14.72 -4.60
N VAL A 102 -2.62 14.83 -5.78
CA VAL A 102 -3.27 15.21 -7.05
C VAL A 102 -3.53 13.98 -7.93
N GLY A 103 -2.82 12.88 -7.70
CA GLY A 103 -2.84 11.69 -8.55
C GLY A 103 -1.75 11.74 -9.63
N THR A 104 -1.93 10.93 -10.69
CA THR A 104 -0.91 10.69 -11.71
C THR A 104 -1.16 11.38 -13.06
N ASP A 105 -2.12 12.32 -13.12
CA ASP A 105 -2.40 13.11 -14.34
C ASP A 105 -1.29 14.14 -14.58
N TRP A 106 -0.63 14.05 -15.74
CA TRP A 106 0.59 14.82 -16.02
C TRP A 106 0.35 16.32 -16.15
N ASP A 107 -0.75 16.74 -16.77
CA ASP A 107 -1.07 18.15 -16.97
C ASP A 107 -1.38 18.83 -15.62
N SER A 108 -2.20 18.16 -14.79
CA SER A 108 -2.51 18.61 -13.44
C SER A 108 -1.26 18.71 -12.56
N LEU A 109 -0.37 17.72 -12.64
CA LEU A 109 0.89 17.70 -11.88
C LEU A 109 1.84 18.83 -12.30
N LEU A 110 2.03 19.06 -13.61
CA LEU A 110 2.91 20.12 -14.09
C LEU A 110 2.39 21.51 -13.71
N ASN A 111 1.09 21.73 -13.83
CA ASN A 111 0.47 23.01 -13.46
C ASN A 111 0.69 23.32 -11.97
N GLU A 112 0.47 22.33 -11.08
CA GLU A 112 0.66 22.51 -9.65
C GLU A 112 2.14 22.64 -9.26
N ALA A 113 3.03 21.89 -9.91
CA ALA A 113 4.48 22.02 -9.69
C ALA A 113 4.99 23.43 -10.07
N HIS A 114 4.48 24.00 -11.16
CA HIS A 114 4.81 25.38 -11.54
C HIS A 114 4.24 26.42 -10.57
N PHE A 115 3.09 26.17 -9.95
CA PHE A 115 2.55 27.02 -8.89
C PHE A 115 3.44 26.98 -7.64
N LEU A 116 3.91 25.79 -7.23
CA LEU A 116 4.81 25.63 -6.08
C LEU A 116 6.19 26.27 -6.28
N LYS A 117 6.63 26.47 -7.52
CA LYS A 117 7.85 27.24 -7.85
C LYS A 117 7.68 28.75 -7.58
N GLN A 118 6.46 29.26 -7.47
CA GLN A 118 6.17 30.70 -7.36
C GLN A 118 5.67 31.20 -5.98
N PRO A 119 6.28 30.89 -4.84
CA PRO A 119 5.93 31.56 -3.60
C PRO A 119 6.91 32.70 -3.33
N GLU A 120 6.86 33.80 -4.11
CA GLU A 120 7.45 35.11 -3.74
C GLU A 120 7.26 36.14 -4.87
N GLY A 121 6.22 36.97 -4.78
CA GLY A 121 6.04 38.05 -5.74
C GLY A 121 4.79 38.92 -5.59
N ARG A 122 3.89 38.61 -4.66
CA ARG A 122 2.69 39.43 -4.41
C ARG A 122 2.28 39.43 -2.94
N LEU A 123 3.07 40.04 -2.07
CA LEU A 123 2.58 40.67 -0.84
C LEU A 123 3.49 41.86 -0.56
N GLY A 124 3.05 43.07 -0.91
CA GLY A 124 3.79 44.30 -0.61
C GLY A 124 3.60 45.41 -1.63
N GLN A 125 2.36 45.80 -1.93
CA GLN A 125 2.04 47.17 -2.33
C GLN A 125 0.69 47.53 -1.68
N GLU A 126 0.78 48.10 -0.48
CA GLU A 126 -0.21 49.01 0.09
C GLU A 126 0.52 50.31 0.44
#